data_AF-A0A1B1UT34-F1
#
_entry.id   AF-A0A1B1UT34-F1
#
_cell.length_a   1.000
_cell.length_b   1.000
_cell.length_c   1.000
_cell.angle_alpha   90.00
_cell.angle_beta   90.00
_cell.angle_gamma   90.00
#
_symmetry.space_group_name_H-M   'P 1'
#
loop_
_entity.id
_entity.type
_entity.pdbx_description
1 polymer ?
#
loop_
_entity_poly.entity_id
_entity_poly.type
_entity_poly.pdbx_seq_one_letter_code
_entity_poly.pdbx_strand_id
1 'polypeptide(L)' 'MKASNLSDVQKAFILKQGNDGVPVADIGRKAGISQATYFN' A
#
# COMPACT_ATOMS: atom_id res chain seq x y z
N MET A 1 12.28 -10.80 11.08
CA MET A 1 11.68 -10.03 9.96
C MET A 1 11.60 -8.59 10.43
N LYS A 2 12.21 -7.63 9.73
CA LYS A 2 12.14 -6.22 10.14
C LYS A 2 10.78 -5.69 9.69
N ALA A 3 9.87 -5.44 10.62
CA ALA A 3 8.64 -4.71 10.35
C ALA A 3 9.02 -3.24 10.12
N SER A 4 9.45 -2.90 8.91
CA SER A 4 9.56 -1.51 8.50
C SER A 4 8.15 -0.97 8.36
N ASN A 5 7.70 -0.20 9.35
CA ASN A 5 6.46 0.54 9.26
C ASN A 5 6.44 1.38 7.98
N LEU A 6 5.28 1.44 7.33
CA LEU A 6 5.09 2.30 6.16
C LEU A 6 5.27 3.76 6.56
N SER A 7 6.00 4.51 5.74
CA SER A 7 6.08 5.96 5.88
C SER A 7 4.71 6.61 5.66
N ASP A 8 4.48 7.79 6.23
CA ASP A 8 3.21 8.51 6.08
C ASP A 8 2.90 8.85 4.62
N VAL A 9 3.94 9.14 3.82
CA VAL A 9 3.82 9.36 2.37
C VAL A 9 3.32 8.11 1.65
N GLN A 10 3.85 6.93 1.99
CA GLN A 10 3.38 5.67 1.41
C GLN A 10 1.93 5.38 1.80
N LYS A 11 1.55 5.62 3.06
CA LYS A 11 0.16 5.46 3.51
C LYS A 11 -0.80 6.38 2.76
N ALA A 12 -0.46 7.66 2.63
CA ALA A 12 -1.28 8.62 1.90
C ALA A 12 -1.44 8.23 0.42
N PHE A 13 -0.37 7.73 -0.21
CA PHE A 13 -0.43 7.22 -1.58
C PHE A 13 -1.39 6.02 -1.71
N ILE A 14 -1.24 5.02 -0.84
CA ILE A 14 -2.08 3.80 -0.81
C ILE A 14 -3.56 4.17 -0.65
N LEU A 15 -3.88 5.07 0.30
CA LEU A 15 -5.25 5.52 0.55
C LEU A 15 -5.85 6.24 -0.66
N LYS A 16 -5.10 7.13 -1.29
CA LYS A 16 -5.55 7.84 -2.49
C LYS A 16 -5.88 6.86 -3.63
N GLN A 17 -4.99 5.90 -3.90
CA GLN A 17 -5.22 4.92 -4.96
C GLN A 17 -6.41 3.99 -4.66
N GLY A 18 -6.60 3.60 -3.40
CA GLY A 18 -7.78 2.86 -2.98
C GLY A 18 -9.08 3.64 -3.20
N ASN A 19 -9.08 4.94 -2.88
CA ASN A 19 -10.22 5.83 -3.12
C ASN A 19 -10.51 6.04 -4.63
N ASP A 20 -9.46 6.11 -5.44
CA ASP A 20 -9.56 6.21 -6.91
C ASP A 20 -10.00 4.86 -7.56
N GLY A 21 -10.24 3.81 -6.76
CA GLY A 21 -10.71 2.50 -7.22
C GLY A 21 -9.64 1.63 -7.88
N VAL A 22 -8.36 1.93 -7.65
CA VAL A 22 -7.25 1.15 -8.21
C VAL A 22 -7.25 -0.25 -7.58
N PRO A 23 -7.07 -1.33 -8.37
CA PRO A 23 -6.98 -2.68 -7.84
C PRO A 23 -5.84 -2.82 -6.82
N VAL A 24 -6.09 -3.54 -5.72
CA VAL A 24 -5.11 -3.74 -4.63
C VAL A 24 -3.80 -4.36 -5.14
N ALA A 25 -3.86 -5.23 -6.15
CA ALA A 25 -2.67 -5.81 -6.78
C ALA A 25 -1.76 -4.75 -7.44
N ASP A 26 -2.35 -3.76 -8.11
CA ASP A 26 -1.62 -2.65 -8.72
C ASP A 26 -1.10 -1.67 -7.67
N ILE A 27 -1.88 -1.39 -6.62
CA ILE A 27 -1.43 -0.58 -5.49
C ILE A 27 -0.20 -1.23 -4.83
N GLY A 28 -0.25 -2.53 -4.56
CA GLY A 28 0.87 -3.27 -3.98
C GLY A 28 2.13 -3.20 -4.83
N ARG A 29 1.99 -3.40 -6.16
CA ARG A 29 3.10 -3.29 -7.10
C ARG A 29 3.74 -1.91 -7.14
N LYS A 30 2.93 -0.84 -7.11
CA LYS A 30 3.41 0.56 -7.13
C LYS A 30 4.01 1.00 -5.79
N ALA A 31 3.38 0.60 -4.69
CA ALA A 31 3.82 0.95 -3.34
C ALA A 31 4.99 0.08 -2.84
N GLY A 32 5.33 -1.00 -3.56
CA GLY A 32 6.38 -1.94 -3.18
C GLY A 32 5.99 -2.81 -1.99
N ILE A 33 4.70 -3.11 -1.82
CA ILE A 33 4.17 -3.89 -0.70
C ILE A 33 3.47 -5.15 -1.18
N SER A 34 3.46 -6.17 -0.31
CA SER A 34 2.62 -7.35 -0.53
C SER A 34 1.15 -7.03 -0.27
N GLN A 35 0.24 -7.78 -0.89
CA GLN A 35 -1.18 -7.66 -0.61
C GLN A 35 -1.51 -7.94 0.87
N ALA A 36 -0.78 -8.85 1.52
CA ALA A 36 -0.92 -9.11 2.95
C ALA A 36 -0.59 -7.87 3.80
N THR A 37 0.36 -7.04 3.36
CA THR A 37 0.70 -5.76 4.02
C THR A 37 -0.38 -4.70 3.85
N TYR A 38 -1.20 -4.78 2.80
CA TYR A 38 -2.31 -3.85 2.57
C TYR A 38 -3.51 -4.13 3.50
N PHE A 39 -3.73 -5.39 3.87
CA PHE A 39 -4.88 -5.83 4.70
C PHE A 39 -4.56 -6.06 6.18
N ASN A 40 -3.32 -5.80 6.62
CA ASN A 40 -2.88 -5.92 8.01
C ASN A 40 -2.95 -4.55 8.70
#